data_AF-A0A967NZN5-F1
#
_entry.id   AF-A0A967NZN5-F1
#
_cell.length_a   1.000
_cell.length_b   1.000
_cell.length_c   1.000
_cell.angle_alpha   90.00
_cell.angle_beta   90.00
_cell.angle_gamma   90.00
#
_symmetry.space_group_name_H-M   'P 1'
#
loop_
_entity.id
_entity.type
_entity.pdbx_description
1 polymer ?
#
loop_
_entity_poly.entity_id
_entity_poly.type
_entity_poly.pdbx_seq_one_letter_code
_entity_poly.pdbx_strand_id
1 'polypeptide(L)' 'QRDINISLMNELALIFEKMNIDTSDVLEAAGTKWNFLKFKPGLVGGHCIGVDPYYLT' A
#
# COMPACT_ATOMS: atom_id res chain seq x y z
N GLN A 1 8.95 5.94 -3.84
CA GLN A 1 7.49 6.06 -4.08
C GLN A 1 6.73 4.74 -3.81
N ARG A 2 7.30 3.56 -4.12
CA ARG A 2 6.70 2.25 -3.78
C ARG A 2 6.41 2.09 -2.29
N ASP A 3 7.31 2.56 -1.43
CA ASP A 3 7.21 2.43 0.03
C ASP A 3 5.96 3.12 0.58
N ILE A 4 5.69 4.34 0.10
CA ILE A 4 4.47 5.11 0.44
C ILE A 4 3.22 4.36 -0.02
N ASN A 5 3.23 3.82 -1.24
CA ASN A 5 2.09 3.08 -1.78
C ASN A 5 1.82 1.78 -1.01
N ILE A 6 2.86 1.05 -0.58
CA ILE A 6 2.70 -0.14 0.25
C ILE A 6 2.18 0.23 1.64
N SER A 7 2.69 1.31 2.24
CA SER A 7 2.17 1.83 3.51
C SER A 7 0.68 2.17 3.41
N LEU A 8 0.27 2.83 2.32
CA LEU A 8 -1.14 3.12 2.05
C LEU A 8 -1.97 1.83 1.92
N MET A 9 -1.47 0.81 1.22
CA MET A 9 -2.17 -0.48 1.12
C MET A 9 -2.31 -1.19 2.47
N ASN A 10 -1.31 -1.09 3.35
CA ASN A 10 -1.36 -1.65 4.69
C ASN A 10 -2.44 -0.96 5.54
N GLU A 11 -2.50 0.38 5.52
CA GLU A 11 -3.54 1.12 6.24
C GLU A 11 -4.95 0.79 5.73
N LEU A 12 -5.12 0.68 4.41
CA LEU A 12 -6.40 0.27 3.82
C LEU A 12 -6.80 -1.14 4.25
N ALA A 13 -5.87 -2.09 4.32
CA ALA A 13 -6.14 -3.44 4.78
C ALA A 13 -6.69 -3.45 6.23
N LEU A 14 -6.10 -2.65 7.12
CA LEU A 14 -6.56 -2.51 8.51
C LEU A 14 -7.96 -1.87 8.60
N ILE A 15 -8.27 -0.91 7.71
CA ILE A 15 -9.60 -0.30 7.64
C ILE A 15 -10.63 -1.32 7.16
N PHE A 16 -10.33 -2.07 6.10
CA PHE A 16 -11.24 -3.09 5.56
C PHE A 16 -11.47 -4.23 6.55
N GLU A 17 -10.45 -4.65 7.30
CA GLU A 17 -10.58 -5.61 8.39
C GLU A 17 -11.58 -5.13 9.45
N LYS A 18 -11.48 -3.87 9.89
CA LYS A 18 -12.43 -3.28 10.86
C LYS A 18 -13.85 -3.14 10.31
N MET A 19 -13.98 -2.99 9.00
CA MET A 19 -15.27 -2.95 8.30
C MET A 19 -15.81 -4.34 7.94
N ASN A 20 -15.08 -5.40 8.27
CA ASN A 20 -15.41 -6.78 7.92
C ASN A 20 -15.53 -7.01 6.40
N ILE A 21 -14.64 -6.37 5.63
CA ILE A 21 -14.53 -6.45 4.17
C ILE A 21 -13.22 -7.17 3.82
N ASP A 22 -13.26 -8.14 2.90
CA ASP A 22 -12.05 -8.80 2.41
C ASP A 22 -11.23 -7.83 1.55
N THR A 23 -9.99 -7.58 1.96
CA THR A 23 -9.06 -6.72 1.23
C THR A 23 -8.74 -7.28 -0.17
N SER A 24 -8.74 -8.60 -0.32
CA SER A 24 -8.46 -9.30 -1.59
C SER A 24 -9.51 -8.96 -2.64
N ASP A 25 -10.78 -9.01 -2.26
CA ASP A 25 -11.92 -8.69 -3.14
C ASP A 25 -11.89 -7.22 -3.57
N VAL A 26 -11.57 -6.31 -2.65
CA VAL A 26 -11.43 -4.88 -2.95
C VAL A 26 -10.29 -4.64 -3.94
N LEU A 27 -9.15 -5.31 -3.76
CA LEU A 27 -7.99 -5.16 -4.64
C LEU A 27 -8.25 -5.78 -6.03
N GLU A 28 -8.98 -6.90 -6.09
CA GLU A 28 -9.40 -7.49 -7.36
C GLU A 28 -10.35 -6.55 -8.13
N ALA A 29 -11.36 -6.02 -7.45
CA ALA A 29 -12.28 -5.05 -8.02
C ALA A 29 -11.56 -3.76 -8.47
N ALA A 30 -10.64 -3.23 -7.64
CA ALA A 30 -9.83 -2.06 -8.00
C ALA A 30 -8.92 -2.34 -9.20
N GLY A 31 -8.41 -3.57 -9.33
CA GLY A 31 -7.60 -4.04 -10.45
C GLY A 31 -8.29 -4.03 -11.81
N THR A 32 -9.61 -3.88 -11.86
CA THR A 32 -10.37 -3.69 -13.11
C THR A 32 -10.24 -2.27 -13.68
N LYS A 33 -9.82 -1.29 -12.88
CA LYS A 33 -9.63 0.09 -13.35
C LYS A 33 -8.32 0.22 -14.11
N TRP A 34 -8.39 0.87 -15.27
CA TRP A 34 -7.25 1.06 -16.18
C TRP A 34 -6.04 1.79 -15.54
N ASN A 35 -6.28 2.61 -14.52
CA ASN A 35 -5.27 3.41 -13.83
C ASN A 35 -4.85 2.83 -12.47
N PHE A 36 -5.32 1.64 -12.11
CA PHE A 36 -4.94 1.03 -10.84
C PHE A 36 -3.59 0.35 -10.95
N LEU A 37 -2.63 0.84 -10.18
CA LEU A 37 -1.33 0.20 -10.01
C LEU A 37 -1.48 -0.90 -8.95
N LYS A 38 -1.17 -2.15 -9.34
CA LYS A 38 -1.39 -3.36 -8.54
C LYS A 38 -0.41 -3.49 -7.36
N PHE A 39 -0.51 -2.58 -6.39
CA PHE A 39 0.15 -2.71 -5.11
C PHE A 39 -0.63 -3.66 -4.20
N LYS A 40 0.10 -4.35 -3.33
CA LYS A 40 -0.46 -5.25 -2.32
C LYS A 40 0.07 -4.87 -0.94
N PRO A 41 -0.70 -5.09 0.13
CA PRO A 41 -0.20 -4.97 1.49
C PRO A 41 1.03 -5.85 1.68
N GLY A 42 1.98 -5.38 2.48
CA GLY A 42 3.23 -6.09 2.74
C GLY A 42 4.26 -5.27 3.49
N LEU A 43 5.40 -5.89 3.76
CA LEU A 43 6.51 -5.24 4.45
C LEU A 43 7.25 -4.28 3.50
N VAL A 44 7.58 -3.09 4.02
CA VAL A 44 8.41 -2.10 3.34
C VAL A 44 9.87 -2.32 3.77
N GLY A 45 10.78 -2.43 2.80
CA GLY A 45 12.19 -2.76 3.04
C GLY A 45 13.02 -2.73 1.77
N GLY A 46 14.35 -2.69 1.91
CA GLY A 46 15.30 -2.80 0.81
C GLY A 46 16.41 -1.74 0.84
N HIS A 47 17.45 -1.96 0.03
CA HIS A 47 18.64 -1.09 -0.05
C HIS A 47 18.36 0.30 -0.64
N CYS A 48 17.19 0.50 -1.27
CA CYS A 48 16.86 1.71 -2.02
C CYS A 48 15.66 2.47 -1.45
N ILE A 49 15.36 2.33 -0.15
CA ILE A 49 14.38 3.24 0.49
C ILE A 49 15.01 4.63 0.49
N GLY A 50 14.35 5.59 -0.16
CA GLY A 50 14.78 6.97 -0.19
C GLY A 50 14.64 7.60 1.18
N VAL A 51 15.66 7.46 2.01
CA VAL A 51 15.80 8.18 3.29
C VAL A 51 16.58 9.43 2.96
N ASP A 52 15.89 10.56 2.78
CA ASP A 52 16.58 11.85 2.65
C ASP A 52 16.98 12.30 4.07
N PRO A 53 18.29 12.35 4.41
CA PRO A 53 18.74 12.76 5.73
C PRO A 53 18.39 14.21 6.06
N TYR A 54 18.16 15.04 5.04
CA TYR A 54 17.99 16.49 5.18
C TYR A 54 16.60 16.88 5.69
N TYR A 55 15.58 16.05 5.45
CA TYR A 55 14.19 16.30 5.86
C TYR A 55 13.77 15.57 7.15
N LEU A 56 14.66 14.81 7.77
CA LEU A 56 14.39 13.99 8.97
C LEU A 56 15.16 14.48 10.22
N THR A 57 15.70 15.70 10.19
CA THR A 57 16.24 16.39 11.37
C THR A 57 15.11 17.06 12.14
#